data_AF-A0A4R5FAE6-F1
#
_entry.id   AF-A0A4R5FAE6-F1
#
_cell.length_a   1.000
_cell.length_b   1.000
_cell.length_c   1.000
_cell.angle_alpha   90.00
_cell.angle_beta   90.00
_cell.angle_gamma   90.00
#
_symmetry.space_group_name_H-M   'P 1'
#
loop_
_entity.id
_entity.type
_entity.pdbx_description
1 polymer ?
#
loop_
_entity_poly.entity_id
_entity_poly.type
_entity_poly.pdbx_seq_one_letter_code
_entity_poly.pdbx_strand_id
1 'polypeptide(L)'
;MSEITRDDAIEALRFVIDIDALTESQIILANPIFISRDESISRLELAEVDAAVAALNDARQESNSRLQWESGFECLLVRNSDRPSPVRNLGEVSSQDENGIIYSIGGPSLAFMINLLHVLRIENKRPSIRLMNVRRRLRDRAYYAPGRAREELEVPVTFESVLADMGIVTTLRIRAAKSRSDFKEIGEAFLFEVAYNYDDSYLIASDLDPILGLRTMRRRGRSPEAMDAPRMIYSSDLVHHYQLALSADSPMLKFISYYHILEHFFEKVFNDDRVDQVRRKIADPSFSLRRSKDVQGVINVILASQKQVRDEGGVDEQRSCFLVLDRYVQIQRLVADLNAFDQNLIAYYKLNSPSFSDNTPVDLSDKQHEKVKKALAKRIYQTRNALVHAKDGAKPKYFPFVNDSELTQEIPLLRFCAEQVVIAHGKII
;
A
#
# COMPACT_ATOMS: atom_id res chain seq x y z
N MET A 1 24.32 -5.93 -7.14
CA MET A 1 24.75 -4.53 -6.96
C MET A 1 26.26 -4.50 -6.85
N SER A 2 26.86 -3.30 -6.96
CA SER A 2 28.24 -3.07 -6.55
C SER A 2 28.43 -3.44 -5.09
N GLU A 3 29.58 -4.03 -4.77
CA GLU A 3 30.03 -4.31 -3.41
C GLU A 3 29.98 -3.02 -2.58
N ILE A 4 29.35 -3.08 -1.40
CA ILE A 4 29.27 -1.92 -0.51
C ILE A 4 30.60 -1.82 0.23
N THR A 5 31.22 -0.65 0.19
CA THR A 5 32.49 -0.39 0.87
C THR A 5 32.26 0.08 2.31
N ARG A 6 33.31 0.02 3.14
CA ARG A 6 33.31 0.63 4.49
C ARG A 6 32.92 2.11 4.42
N ASP A 7 33.49 2.86 3.48
CA ASP A 7 33.22 4.28 3.31
C ASP A 7 31.76 4.54 2.96
N ASP A 8 31.17 3.69 2.09
CA ASP A 8 29.75 3.75 1.78
C ASP A 8 28.87 3.54 3.02
N ALA A 9 29.24 2.58 3.87
CA ALA A 9 28.51 2.30 5.10
C ALA A 9 28.63 3.44 6.12
N ILE A 10 29.81 4.03 6.28
CA ILE A 10 30.02 5.19 7.16
C ILE A 10 29.18 6.37 6.67
N GLU A 11 29.22 6.68 5.37
CA GLU A 11 28.42 7.75 4.78
C GLU A 11 26.91 7.47 4.87
N ALA A 12 26.49 6.20 4.83
CA ALA A 12 25.10 5.83 5.08
C ALA A 12 24.71 6.05 6.55
N LEU A 13 25.56 5.65 7.50
CA LEU A 13 25.33 5.85 8.94
C LEU A 13 25.24 7.32 9.32
N ARG A 14 25.93 8.22 8.60
CA ARG A 14 25.78 9.67 8.78
C ARG A 14 24.32 10.12 8.69
N PHE A 15 23.39 9.41 8.05
CA PHE A 15 21.97 9.78 8.09
C PHE A 15 21.39 9.78 9.51
N VAL A 16 21.80 8.83 10.35
CA VAL A 16 21.22 8.60 11.67
C VAL A 16 22.11 9.04 12.83
N ILE A 17 23.42 9.14 12.63
CA ILE A 17 24.38 9.57 13.66
C ILE A 17 25.22 10.78 13.19
N ASP A 18 25.61 11.63 14.15
CA ASP A 18 26.55 12.72 13.91
C ASP A 18 27.98 12.22 14.20
N ILE A 19 28.80 12.07 13.15
CA ILE A 19 30.20 11.60 13.25
C ILE A 19 31.13 12.82 13.27
N ASP A 20 31.94 12.93 14.32
CA ASP A 20 32.94 14.00 14.52
C ASP A 20 34.28 13.66 13.85
N ALA A 21 34.81 12.48 14.16
CA ALA A 21 36.11 12.02 13.66
C ALA A 21 36.13 10.50 13.46
N LEU A 22 37.06 10.04 12.62
CA LEU A 22 37.36 8.63 12.37
C LEU A 22 38.81 8.37 12.80
N THR A 23 39.02 7.37 13.65
CA THR A 23 40.36 6.87 14.00
C THR A 23 40.63 5.56 13.26
N GLU A 24 41.80 4.95 13.47
CA GLU A 24 42.15 3.67 12.83
C GLU A 24 41.22 2.52 13.26
N SER A 25 40.62 2.59 14.45
CA SER A 25 39.77 1.53 15.00
C SER A 25 38.35 1.97 15.40
N GLN A 26 38.06 3.27 15.49
CA GLN A 26 36.81 3.77 16.05
C GLN A 26 36.20 4.94 15.27
N ILE A 27 34.86 5.01 15.30
CA ILE A 27 34.08 6.16 14.87
C ILE A 27 33.73 6.98 16.12
N ILE A 28 34.15 8.25 16.16
CA ILE A 28 33.87 9.18 17.26
C ILE A 28 32.58 9.94 16.94
N LEU A 29 31.61 9.87 17.86
CA LEU A 29 30.32 10.56 17.72
C LEU A 29 30.42 12.00 18.22
N ALA A 30 29.93 12.97 17.44
CA ALA A 30 29.89 14.38 17.82
C ALA A 30 28.95 14.63 19.01
N ASN A 31 27.90 13.81 19.12
CA ASN A 31 26.96 13.83 20.23
C ASN A 31 26.90 12.41 20.82
N PRO A 32 27.30 12.21 22.10
CA PRO A 32 27.14 10.92 22.77
C PRO A 32 25.67 10.49 22.80
N ILE A 33 25.45 9.20 22.55
CA ILE A 33 24.12 8.59 22.66
C ILE A 33 23.96 8.11 24.09
N PHE A 34 23.10 8.77 24.85
CA PHE A 34 22.84 8.41 26.25
C PHE A 34 21.95 7.17 26.33
N ILE A 35 22.47 6.10 26.94
CA ILE A 35 21.75 4.86 27.23
C ILE A 35 20.97 5.01 28.53
N SER A 36 21.64 5.56 29.55
CA SER A 36 21.08 5.89 30.87
C SER A 36 21.60 7.26 31.31
N ARG A 37 21.34 7.66 32.56
CA ARG A 37 21.90 8.92 33.11
C ARG A 37 23.44 8.88 33.21
N ASP A 38 24.01 7.69 33.41
CA ASP A 38 25.44 7.50 33.70
C ASP A 38 26.19 6.75 32.60
N GLU A 39 25.48 6.19 31.61
CA GLU A 39 26.05 5.41 30.51
C GLU A 39 25.74 6.06 29.14
N SER A 40 26.78 6.20 28.31
CA SER A 40 26.64 6.75 26.96
C SER A 40 27.59 6.08 25.98
N ILE A 41 27.13 5.93 24.73
CA ILE A 41 27.97 5.54 23.60
C ILE A 41 28.51 6.82 22.96
N SER A 42 29.82 7.06 23.08
CA SER A 42 30.53 8.16 22.40
C SER A 42 31.37 7.68 21.23
N ARG A 43 31.57 6.36 21.11
CA ARG A 43 32.40 5.71 20.10
C ARG A 43 31.79 4.40 19.62
N LEU A 44 32.02 4.08 18.35
CA LEU A 44 31.66 2.79 17.74
C LEU A 44 32.92 2.12 17.19
N GLU A 45 33.04 0.80 17.35
CA GLU A 45 34.18 0.07 16.82
C GLU A 45 34.02 -0.10 15.30
N LEU A 46 35.05 0.27 14.52
CA LEU A 46 35.05 0.07 13.06
C LEU A 46 34.92 -1.41 12.68
N ALA A 47 35.41 -2.31 13.54
CA ALA A 47 35.27 -3.75 13.36
C ALA A 47 33.80 -4.21 13.31
N GLU A 48 32.88 -3.54 14.02
CA GLU A 48 31.44 -3.85 13.95
C GLU A 48 30.85 -3.46 12.59
N VAL A 49 31.27 -2.30 12.06
CA VAL A 49 30.87 -1.82 10.73
C VAL A 49 31.43 -2.73 9.64
N ASP A 50 32.69 -3.16 9.77
CA ASP A 50 33.34 -4.08 8.85
C ASP A 50 32.64 -5.43 8.80
N ALA A 51 32.32 -5.99 9.97
CA ALA A 51 31.57 -7.23 10.07
C ALA A 51 30.19 -7.12 9.42
N ALA A 52 29.49 -5.99 9.62
CA ALA A 52 28.19 -5.73 9.00
C ALA A 52 28.29 -5.55 7.48
N VAL A 53 29.33 -4.89 6.98
CA VAL A 53 29.58 -4.73 5.53
C VAL A 53 29.93 -6.09 4.90
N ALA A 54 30.77 -6.89 5.53
CA ALA A 54 31.10 -8.23 5.06
C ALA A 54 29.84 -9.12 5.00
N ALA A 55 29.02 -9.11 6.06
CA ALA A 55 27.76 -9.83 6.08
C ALA A 55 26.79 -9.34 5.00
N LEU A 56 26.73 -8.03 4.75
CA LEU A 56 25.86 -7.47 3.71
C LEU A 56 26.30 -7.87 2.30
N ASN A 57 27.61 -7.89 2.04
CA ASN A 57 28.16 -8.30 0.74
C ASN A 57 28.04 -9.81 0.49
N ASP A 58 28.00 -10.62 1.54
CA ASP A 58 27.72 -12.08 1.47
C ASP A 58 26.24 -12.39 1.25
N ALA A 59 25.34 -11.46 1.58
CA ALA A 59 23.90 -11.66 1.43
C ALA A 59 23.45 -11.66 -0.04
N ARG A 60 22.61 -12.63 -0.40
CA ARG A 60 21.79 -12.58 -1.60
C ARG A 60 20.62 -11.61 -1.36
N GLN A 61 20.59 -10.54 -2.15
CA GLN A 61 19.54 -9.53 -2.07
C GLN A 61 18.53 -9.72 -3.21
N GLU A 62 17.32 -10.17 -2.87
CA GLU A 62 16.21 -10.26 -3.83
C GLU A 62 15.50 -8.91 -4.03
N SER A 63 15.46 -8.08 -2.97
CA SER A 63 14.88 -6.73 -3.00
C SER A 63 15.56 -5.85 -1.96
N ASN A 64 15.38 -4.53 -2.05
CA ASN A 64 15.92 -3.59 -1.06
C ASN A 64 15.40 -3.83 0.37
N SER A 65 14.31 -4.58 0.52
CA SER A 65 13.66 -4.89 1.80
C SER A 65 14.00 -6.27 2.39
N ARG A 66 14.86 -7.07 1.73
CA ARG A 66 15.14 -8.47 2.09
C ARG A 66 16.61 -8.84 1.86
N LEU A 67 17.23 -9.41 2.88
CA LEU A 67 18.58 -9.98 2.85
C LEU A 67 18.50 -11.47 3.16
N GLN A 68 19.09 -12.31 2.32
CA GLN A 68 19.14 -13.76 2.51
C GLN A 68 20.58 -14.25 2.50
N TRP A 69 20.97 -14.93 3.56
CA TRP A 69 22.22 -15.69 3.67
C TRP A 69 21.92 -17.17 3.47
N GLU A 70 22.96 -18.01 3.37
CA GLU A 70 22.76 -19.46 3.24
C GLU A 70 21.89 -20.02 4.39
N SER A 71 22.22 -19.64 5.62
CA SER A 71 21.61 -20.14 6.86
C SER A 71 20.80 -19.07 7.62
N GLY A 72 20.52 -17.94 6.99
CA GLY A 72 19.84 -16.82 7.63
C GLY A 72 18.99 -15.99 6.69
N PHE A 73 18.01 -15.29 7.25
CA PHE A 73 17.15 -14.40 6.49
C PHE A 73 16.74 -13.21 7.35
N GLU A 74 16.76 -12.02 6.78
CA GLU A 74 16.24 -10.82 7.41
C GLU A 74 15.39 -10.03 6.43
N CYS A 75 14.15 -9.72 6.83
CA CYS A 75 13.25 -8.92 6.01
C CYS A 75 12.56 -7.82 6.82
N LEU A 76 12.24 -6.75 6.12
CA LEU A 76 11.49 -5.64 6.67
C LEU A 76 10.03 -6.03 6.93
N LEU A 77 9.52 -5.65 8.10
CA LEU A 77 8.13 -5.82 8.47
C LEU A 77 7.37 -4.50 8.48
N VAL A 78 6.14 -4.54 7.95
CA VAL A 78 5.14 -3.48 8.09
C VAL A 78 4.07 -3.95 9.04
N ARG A 79 3.88 -3.20 10.13
CA ARG A 79 2.82 -3.47 11.08
C ARG A 79 1.49 -2.96 10.52
N ASN A 80 0.49 -3.84 10.50
CA ASN A 80 -0.84 -3.56 9.95
C ASN A 80 -1.89 -3.63 11.06
N SER A 81 -1.78 -2.74 12.05
CA SER A 81 -2.73 -2.67 13.17
C SER A 81 -2.90 -1.26 13.73
N ASP A 82 -4.16 -0.84 13.88
CA ASP A 82 -4.58 0.49 14.37
C ASP A 82 -4.42 0.65 15.89
N ARG A 83 -4.22 -0.45 16.61
CA ARG A 83 -4.04 -0.39 18.06
C ARG A 83 -2.61 0.05 18.39
N PRO A 84 -2.43 1.08 19.24
CA PRO A 84 -1.15 1.26 19.91
C PRO A 84 -0.91 0.01 20.72
N SER A 85 -0.03 -0.86 20.22
CA SER A 85 0.19 -2.12 20.90
C SER A 85 0.89 -1.87 22.23
N PRO A 86 0.50 -2.56 23.30
CA PRO A 86 1.43 -2.81 24.39
C PRO A 86 2.67 -3.57 23.88
N VAL A 87 2.59 -4.25 22.72
CA VAL A 87 3.68 -4.87 21.93
C VAL A 87 4.75 -3.89 21.42
N ARG A 88 4.63 -2.57 21.66
CA ARG A 88 5.84 -1.72 21.71
C ARG A 88 6.91 -2.29 22.69
N ASN A 89 6.50 -3.24 23.55
CA ASN A 89 7.30 -4.02 24.46
C ASN A 89 7.21 -5.57 24.23
N LEU A 90 6.90 -6.10 23.03
CA LEU A 90 7.48 -7.42 22.75
C LEU A 90 8.96 -7.15 22.56
N GLY A 91 9.74 -7.39 23.62
CA GLY A 91 11.14 -7.74 23.42
C GLY A 91 11.20 -8.82 22.34
N GLU A 92 12.30 -8.81 21.58
CA GLU A 92 12.62 -9.78 20.54
C GLU A 92 11.81 -11.09 20.66
N VAL A 93 10.76 -11.27 19.83
CA VAL A 93 9.90 -12.46 19.91
C VAL A 93 10.71 -13.63 19.39
N SER A 94 11.52 -14.22 20.26
CA SER A 94 12.37 -15.34 19.90
C SER A 94 11.61 -16.64 20.10
N SER A 95 11.36 -17.37 19.02
CA SER A 95 10.87 -18.75 19.09
C SER A 95 11.90 -19.67 18.46
N GLN A 96 12.10 -20.83 19.06
CA GLN A 96 12.90 -21.91 18.47
C GLN A 96 11.96 -23.08 18.18
N ASP A 97 11.92 -23.53 16.92
CA ASP A 97 11.15 -24.71 16.56
C ASP A 97 11.91 -26.01 16.84
N GLU A 98 11.21 -27.15 16.74
CA GLU A 98 11.77 -28.50 16.93
C GLU A 98 12.90 -28.83 15.94
N ASN A 99 13.01 -28.08 14.84
CA ASN A 99 14.06 -28.21 13.83
C ASN A 99 15.26 -27.31 14.10
N GLY A 100 15.26 -26.56 15.21
CA GLY A 100 16.34 -25.65 15.60
C GLY A 100 16.38 -24.34 14.79
N ILE A 101 15.29 -23.95 14.16
CA ILE A 101 15.14 -22.65 13.50
C ILE A 101 14.74 -21.62 14.54
N ILE A 102 15.47 -20.51 14.57
CA ILE A 102 15.24 -19.40 15.49
C ILE A 102 14.60 -18.26 14.72
N TYR A 103 13.41 -17.84 15.14
CA TYR A 103 12.67 -16.70 14.61
C TYR A 103 12.79 -15.55 15.61
N SER A 104 12.96 -14.32 15.14
CA SER A 104 12.94 -13.13 16.00
C SER A 104 12.33 -11.93 15.27
N ILE A 105 11.35 -11.28 15.90
CA ILE A 105 10.80 -10.00 15.45
C ILE A 105 11.36 -8.90 16.35
N GLY A 106 12.01 -7.90 15.75
CA GLY A 106 12.69 -6.85 16.50
C GLY A 106 13.20 -5.72 15.64
N GLY A 107 14.19 -4.98 16.17
CA GLY A 107 14.89 -3.98 15.39
C GLY A 107 15.80 -4.59 14.32
N PRO A 108 16.20 -3.81 13.31
CA PRO A 108 17.05 -4.27 12.23
C PRO A 108 18.45 -4.59 12.74
N SER A 109 19.11 -5.57 12.11
CA SER A 109 20.56 -5.74 12.27
C SER A 109 21.32 -4.52 11.73
N LEU A 110 22.59 -4.36 12.15
CA LEU A 110 23.45 -3.31 11.62
C LEU A 110 23.63 -3.43 10.09
N ALA A 111 23.78 -4.65 9.57
CA ALA A 111 23.89 -4.92 8.13
C ALA A 111 22.63 -4.48 7.38
N PHE A 112 21.44 -4.85 7.89
CA PHE A 112 20.18 -4.44 7.29
C PHE A 112 19.97 -2.93 7.34
N MET A 113 20.37 -2.28 8.44
CA MET A 113 20.29 -0.82 8.57
C MET A 113 21.20 -0.10 7.58
N ILE A 114 22.45 -0.56 7.41
CA ILE A 114 23.39 0.02 6.45
C ILE A 114 22.80 -0.09 5.04
N ASN A 115 22.29 -1.27 4.65
CA ASN A 115 21.62 -1.45 3.36
C ASN A 115 20.46 -0.46 3.16
N LEU A 116 19.55 -0.35 4.15
CA LEU A 116 18.43 0.57 4.10
C LEU A 116 18.89 2.03 3.88
N LEU A 117 19.86 2.50 4.67
CA LEU A 117 20.36 3.86 4.59
C LEU A 117 21.11 4.13 3.28
N HIS A 118 21.86 3.15 2.79
CA HIS A 118 22.60 3.24 1.54
C HIS A 118 21.65 3.36 0.34
N VAL A 119 20.59 2.53 0.28
CA VAL A 119 19.55 2.62 -0.75
C VAL A 119 18.89 4.00 -0.75
N LEU A 120 18.57 4.53 0.44
CA LEU A 120 17.96 5.87 0.54
C LEU A 120 18.87 6.99 0.04
N ARG A 121 20.17 6.86 0.28
CA ARG A 121 21.18 7.79 -0.23
C ARG A 121 21.24 7.74 -1.75
N ILE A 122 21.34 6.55 -2.34
CA ILE A 122 21.48 6.37 -3.79
C ILE A 122 20.23 6.85 -4.52
N GLU A 123 19.04 6.53 -4.01
CA GLU A 123 17.78 6.89 -4.66
C GLU A 123 17.40 8.37 -4.46
N ASN A 124 18.21 9.16 -3.74
CA ASN A 124 17.93 10.56 -3.38
C ASN A 124 16.53 10.76 -2.78
N LYS A 125 15.99 9.73 -2.11
CA LYS A 125 14.66 9.77 -1.52
C LYS A 125 14.72 10.56 -0.22
N ARG A 126 13.73 11.44 0.01
CA ARG A 126 13.64 12.16 1.28
C ARG A 126 13.40 11.16 2.41
N PRO A 127 14.24 11.12 3.46
CA PRO A 127 14.03 10.24 4.60
C PRO A 127 12.69 10.55 5.26
N SER A 128 11.99 9.52 5.75
CA SER A 128 10.69 9.71 6.41
C SER A 128 10.84 10.57 7.67
N ILE A 129 9.75 11.20 8.13
CA ILE A 129 9.77 11.99 9.39
C ILE A 129 10.28 11.16 10.57
N ARG A 130 10.06 9.85 10.57
CA ARG A 130 10.60 8.94 11.58
C ARG A 130 12.13 8.89 11.51
N LEU A 131 12.69 8.71 10.29
CA LEU A 131 14.13 8.63 10.05
C LEU A 131 14.82 9.99 10.26
N MET A 132 14.20 11.10 9.85
CA MET A 132 14.72 12.47 10.08
C MET A 132 14.85 12.82 11.57
N ASN A 133 13.99 12.25 12.41
CA ASN A 133 14.02 12.49 13.84
C ASN A 133 14.94 11.54 14.61
N VAL A 134 15.61 10.59 13.95
CA VAL A 134 16.47 9.60 14.62
C VAL A 134 17.62 10.27 15.35
N ARG A 135 18.36 11.17 14.69
CA ARG A 135 19.44 11.93 15.32
C ARG A 135 18.97 12.65 16.59
N ARG A 136 17.80 13.30 16.50
CA ARG A 136 17.19 13.99 17.65
C ARG A 136 16.80 13.01 18.75
N ARG A 137 16.19 11.87 18.42
CA ARG A 137 15.82 10.83 19.40
C ARG A 137 17.03 10.17 20.06
N LEU A 138 18.16 10.04 19.33
CA LEU A 138 19.40 9.48 19.86
C LEU A 138 20.01 10.44 20.88
N ARG A 139 20.04 11.73 20.53
CA ARG A 139 20.52 12.81 21.40
C ARG A 139 19.68 12.96 22.66
N ASP A 140 18.36 13.00 22.49
CA ASP A 140 17.41 13.30 23.57
C ASP A 140 16.92 12.03 24.30
N ARG A 141 17.53 10.86 24.06
CA ARG A 141 17.08 9.55 24.58
C ARG A 141 16.93 9.53 26.10
N ALA A 142 17.89 10.11 26.82
CA ALA A 142 17.84 10.25 28.28
C ALA A 142 16.65 11.09 28.79
N TYR A 143 16.15 12.03 27.98
CA TYR A 143 15.02 12.90 28.33
C TYR A 143 13.65 12.28 28.03
N TYR A 144 13.52 11.50 26.95
CA TYR A 144 12.22 10.94 26.53
C TYR A 144 11.91 9.55 27.11
N ALA A 145 12.89 8.85 27.70
CA ALA A 145 12.68 7.55 28.33
C ALA A 145 13.22 7.45 29.78
N PRO A 146 12.93 8.41 30.69
CA PRO A 146 13.51 8.43 32.03
C PRO A 146 13.02 7.31 32.97
N GLY A 147 12.11 6.43 32.50
CA GLY A 147 11.54 5.33 33.28
C GLY A 147 11.72 3.94 32.64
N ARG A 148 12.56 3.82 31.60
CA ARG A 148 13.00 2.51 31.07
C ARG A 148 14.42 2.21 31.54
N ALA A 149 14.71 2.49 32.81
CA ALA A 149 15.80 1.78 33.46
C ALA A 149 15.43 0.29 33.38
N ARG A 150 16.04 -0.43 32.44
CA ARG A 150 16.22 -1.88 32.55
C ARG A 150 17.09 -2.07 33.79
N GLU A 151 16.48 -1.99 34.96
CA GLU A 151 17.04 -2.59 36.15
C GLU A 151 17.22 -4.07 35.78
N GLU A 152 18.47 -4.57 35.84
CA GLU A 152 18.82 -6.00 35.76
C GLU A 152 18.94 -6.69 34.38
N LEU A 153 19.62 -6.10 33.38
CA LEU A 153 20.22 -6.91 32.30
C LEU A 153 21.71 -6.65 32.20
N GLU A 154 22.53 -7.65 32.57
CA GLU A 154 24.00 -7.69 32.45
C GLU A 154 24.51 -7.74 30.99
N VAL A 155 23.72 -7.26 30.02
CA VAL A 155 24.03 -7.37 28.59
C VAL A 155 24.68 -6.06 28.12
N PRO A 156 25.88 -6.09 27.50
CA PRO A 156 26.51 -4.90 26.97
C PRO A 156 25.61 -4.20 25.95
N VAL A 157 25.41 -2.90 26.10
CA VAL A 157 24.57 -2.12 25.19
C VAL A 157 25.32 -1.83 23.91
N THR A 158 24.97 -2.53 22.84
CA THR A 158 25.55 -2.34 21.50
C THR A 158 24.80 -1.27 20.72
N PHE A 159 25.44 -0.70 19.70
CA PHE A 159 24.80 0.26 18.81
C PHE A 159 23.55 -0.32 18.11
N GLU A 160 23.59 -1.60 17.74
CA GLU A 160 22.44 -2.31 17.18
C GLU A 160 21.25 -2.32 18.16
N SER A 161 21.50 -2.60 19.45
CA SER A 161 20.43 -2.61 20.46
C SER A 161 19.81 -1.22 20.68
N VAL A 162 20.64 -0.17 20.64
CA VAL A 162 20.18 1.22 20.74
C VAL A 162 19.29 1.59 19.56
N LEU A 163 19.70 1.21 18.35
CA LEU A 163 18.96 1.44 17.12
C LEU A 163 17.63 0.68 17.09
N ALA A 164 17.62 -0.57 17.58
CA ALA A 164 16.42 -1.38 17.71
C ALA A 164 15.37 -0.71 18.61
N ASP A 165 15.78 -0.20 19.76
CA ASP A 165 14.91 0.49 20.72
C ASP A 165 14.27 1.78 20.17
N MET A 166 14.82 2.36 19.11
CA MET A 166 14.28 3.58 18.51
C MET A 166 12.99 3.34 17.72
N GLY A 167 12.71 2.08 17.37
CA GLY A 167 11.53 1.68 16.61
C GLY A 167 11.43 2.37 15.25
N ILE A 168 12.56 2.53 14.56
CA ILE A 168 12.63 3.17 13.23
C ILE A 168 11.95 2.26 12.21
N VAL A 169 12.36 0.99 12.21
CA VAL A 169 11.84 -0.11 11.40
C VAL A 169 11.81 -1.37 12.25
N THR A 170 10.98 -2.33 11.86
CA THR A 170 10.91 -3.65 12.47
C THR A 170 11.31 -4.67 11.42
N THR A 171 12.11 -5.68 11.78
CA THR A 171 12.50 -6.77 10.89
C THR A 171 12.13 -8.12 11.50
N LEU A 172 11.93 -9.10 10.63
CA LEU A 172 11.91 -10.52 10.98
C LEU A 172 13.29 -11.09 10.66
N ARG A 173 13.93 -11.70 11.64
CA ARG A 173 15.19 -12.44 11.49
C ARG A 173 14.94 -13.92 11.71
N ILE A 174 15.38 -14.74 10.77
CA ILE A 174 15.31 -16.19 10.83
C ILE A 174 16.74 -16.73 10.75
N ARG A 175 17.11 -17.63 11.64
CA ARG A 175 18.39 -18.34 11.63
C ARG A 175 18.15 -19.84 11.65
N ALA A 176 18.81 -20.57 10.76
CA ALA A 176 18.72 -22.02 10.67
C ALA A 176 20.11 -22.64 10.81
N ALA A 177 20.17 -23.88 11.32
CA ALA A 177 21.43 -24.62 11.42
C ALA A 177 21.96 -25.11 10.05
N LYS A 178 21.09 -25.20 9.04
CA LYS A 178 21.41 -25.68 7.69
C LYS A 178 21.04 -24.64 6.65
N SER A 179 21.69 -24.72 5.49
CA SER A 179 21.35 -23.87 4.35
C SER A 179 19.93 -24.14 3.84
N ARG A 180 19.17 -23.08 3.57
CA ARG A 180 17.75 -23.15 3.15
C ARG A 180 17.41 -22.07 2.13
N SER A 181 16.37 -22.34 1.33
CA SER A 181 15.83 -21.38 0.36
C SER A 181 14.39 -20.96 0.64
N ASP A 182 13.69 -21.68 1.52
CA ASP A 182 12.27 -21.54 1.84
C ASP A 182 12.01 -20.59 3.03
N PHE A 183 12.93 -19.66 3.29
CA PHE A 183 12.83 -18.73 4.43
C PHE A 183 11.59 -17.84 4.37
N LYS A 184 11.12 -17.51 3.16
CA LYS A 184 9.94 -16.67 2.98
C LYS A 184 8.68 -17.40 3.44
N GLU A 185 8.50 -18.64 3.00
CA GLU A 185 7.34 -19.48 3.33
C GLU A 185 7.27 -19.75 4.84
N ILE A 186 8.41 -20.05 5.46
CA ILE A 186 8.47 -20.29 6.90
C ILE A 186 8.27 -18.97 7.67
N GLY A 187 8.82 -17.86 7.17
CA GLY A 187 8.58 -16.54 7.74
C GLY A 187 7.10 -16.17 7.74
N GLU A 188 6.40 -16.39 6.62
CA GLU A 188 4.94 -16.19 6.53
C GLU A 188 4.17 -17.08 7.51
N ALA A 189 4.57 -18.35 7.68
CA ALA A 189 3.98 -19.24 8.68
C ALA A 189 4.20 -18.73 10.12
N PHE A 190 5.40 -18.23 10.44
CA PHE A 190 5.68 -17.64 11.75
C PHE A 190 4.87 -16.37 12.00
N LEU A 191 4.73 -15.49 10.99
CA LEU A 191 3.90 -14.29 11.12
C LEU A 191 2.41 -14.63 11.31
N PHE A 192 1.93 -15.72 10.70
CA PHE A 192 0.58 -16.24 10.97
C PHE A 192 0.42 -16.66 12.43
N GLU A 193 1.38 -17.42 12.99
CA GLU A 193 1.36 -17.80 14.41
C GLU A 193 1.40 -16.58 15.34
N VAL A 194 2.20 -15.56 15.01
CA VAL A 194 2.22 -14.31 15.78
C VAL A 194 0.87 -13.61 15.72
N ALA A 195 0.27 -13.51 14.53
CA ALA A 195 -1.05 -12.90 14.38
C ALA A 195 -2.14 -13.69 15.11
N TYR A 196 -2.10 -15.02 15.05
CA TYR A 196 -3.05 -15.91 15.70
C TYR A 196 -2.99 -15.81 17.24
N ASN A 197 -1.78 -15.82 17.81
CA ASN A 197 -1.59 -15.85 19.26
C ASN A 197 -1.67 -14.47 19.91
N TYR A 198 -1.30 -13.39 19.20
CA TYR A 198 -1.17 -12.06 19.77
C TYR A 198 -2.13 -11.00 19.19
N ASP A 199 -2.97 -11.35 18.20
CA ASP A 199 -3.84 -10.40 17.49
C ASP A 199 -3.05 -9.20 16.91
N ASP A 200 -1.76 -9.41 16.59
CA ASP A 200 -0.86 -8.41 16.02
C ASP A 200 -0.38 -8.86 14.64
N SER A 201 -0.74 -8.07 13.63
CA SER A 201 -0.45 -8.40 12.23
C SER A 201 0.80 -7.68 11.73
N TYR A 202 1.77 -8.48 11.30
CA TYR A 202 2.97 -8.02 10.60
C TYR A 202 2.98 -8.59 9.19
N LEU A 203 3.60 -7.83 8.28
CA LEU A 203 3.67 -8.17 6.87
C LEU A 203 5.09 -8.04 6.37
N ILE A 204 5.57 -9.02 5.61
CA ILE A 204 6.86 -8.91 4.93
C ILE A 204 6.73 -7.86 3.82
N ALA A 205 7.51 -6.79 3.92
CA ALA A 205 7.52 -5.74 2.93
C ALA A 205 7.97 -6.29 1.56
N SER A 206 7.33 -5.80 0.49
CA SER A 206 7.76 -6.05 -0.90
C SER A 206 8.86 -5.10 -1.33
N ASP A 207 8.85 -3.87 -0.81
CA ASP A 207 9.84 -2.82 -1.04
C ASP A 207 9.89 -1.85 0.16
N LEU A 208 10.74 -0.82 0.09
CA LEU A 208 10.93 0.18 1.13
C LEU A 208 9.85 1.28 1.15
N ASP A 209 9.06 1.40 0.09
CA ASP A 209 7.98 2.40 -0.06
C ASP A 209 7.07 2.60 1.18
N PRO A 210 6.62 1.53 1.89
CA PRO A 210 5.78 1.66 3.08
C PRO A 210 6.41 2.49 4.21
N ILE A 211 7.75 2.47 4.34
CA ILE A 211 8.47 3.15 5.42
C ILE A 211 8.90 4.57 5.03
N LEU A 212 8.96 4.83 3.72
CA LEU A 212 9.32 6.13 3.16
C LEU A 212 8.15 7.10 3.10
N GLY A 213 6.94 6.64 3.42
CA GLY A 213 5.73 7.47 3.40
C GLY A 213 5.41 8.00 1.99
N LEU A 214 5.93 7.33 0.95
CA LEU A 214 5.99 7.87 -0.41
C LEU A 214 4.63 7.97 -1.11
N ARG A 215 3.51 7.56 -0.51
CA ARG A 215 2.22 7.50 -1.21
C ARG A 215 1.01 7.87 -0.37
N THR A 216 1.11 8.89 0.49
CA THR A 216 -0.14 9.58 0.89
C THR A 216 -0.67 10.34 -0.33
N MET A 217 -1.82 9.89 -0.85
CA MET A 217 -2.52 10.45 -2.01
C MET A 217 -3.09 11.85 -1.70
N ARG A 218 -2.21 12.82 -1.41
CA ARG A 218 -2.56 14.20 -1.11
C ARG A 218 -2.79 14.92 -2.42
N ARG A 219 -4.07 15.16 -2.71
CA ARG A 219 -4.52 15.95 -3.86
C ARG A 219 -4.22 17.43 -3.60
N ARG A 220 -2.93 17.81 -3.64
CA ARG A 220 -2.43 19.18 -3.49
C ARG A 220 -2.63 19.80 -2.10
N GLY A 221 -1.57 20.40 -1.56
CA GLY A 221 -1.69 21.33 -0.45
C GLY A 221 -2.34 22.62 -0.95
N ARG A 222 -3.67 22.69 -0.97
CA ARG A 222 -4.33 23.99 -0.91
C ARG A 222 -4.01 24.59 0.46
N SER A 223 -3.60 25.86 0.50
CA SER A 223 -3.45 26.56 1.78
C SER A 223 -4.77 26.42 2.56
N PRO A 224 -4.73 26.19 3.89
CA PRO A 224 -5.93 26.25 4.72
C PRO A 224 -6.77 27.52 4.48
N GLU A 225 -6.11 28.62 4.09
CA GLU A 225 -6.74 29.90 3.76
C GLU A 225 -7.57 29.88 2.47
N ALA A 226 -7.39 28.89 1.60
CA ALA A 226 -8.11 28.74 0.33
C ALA A 226 -9.35 27.83 0.44
N MET A 227 -9.77 27.47 1.65
CA MET A 227 -10.95 26.65 1.89
C MET A 227 -12.21 27.51 1.96
N ASP A 228 -13.05 27.41 0.92
CA ASP A 228 -14.39 27.99 0.92
C ASP A 228 -15.37 27.16 1.76
N ALA A 229 -16.39 27.82 2.31
CA ALA A 229 -17.56 27.14 2.87
C ALA A 229 -18.26 26.27 1.80
N PRO A 230 -18.85 25.13 2.18
CA PRO A 230 -19.54 24.25 1.24
C PRO A 230 -20.69 25.00 0.56
N ARG A 231 -20.86 24.76 -0.74
CA ARG A 231 -21.98 25.29 -1.56
C ARG A 231 -23.01 24.22 -1.92
N MET A 232 -22.72 22.97 -1.60
CA MET A 232 -23.56 21.82 -1.91
C MET A 232 -23.66 20.86 -0.73
N ILE A 233 -24.82 20.24 -0.60
CA ILE A 233 -25.11 19.12 0.29
C ILE A 233 -25.00 17.83 -0.51
N TYR A 234 -24.29 16.85 0.05
CA TYR A 234 -24.10 15.53 -0.57
C TYR A 234 -24.80 14.44 0.23
N SER A 235 -25.07 13.30 -0.40
CA SER A 235 -25.60 12.12 0.29
C SER A 235 -24.61 11.61 1.33
N SER A 236 -25.10 11.39 2.56
CA SER A 236 -24.27 10.91 3.68
C SER A 236 -23.56 9.60 3.35
N ASP A 237 -24.27 8.66 2.71
CA ASP A 237 -23.72 7.35 2.36
C ASP A 237 -22.51 7.49 1.41
N LEU A 238 -22.63 8.35 0.40
CA LEU A 238 -21.54 8.61 -0.54
C LEU A 238 -20.36 9.31 0.13
N VAL A 239 -20.63 10.27 1.02
CA VAL A 239 -19.60 10.96 1.80
C VAL A 239 -18.85 9.99 2.70
N HIS A 240 -19.55 9.10 3.41
CA HIS A 240 -18.94 8.12 4.30
C HIS A 240 -18.05 7.14 3.54
N HIS A 241 -18.48 6.61 2.40
CA HIS A 241 -17.62 5.76 1.56
C HIS A 241 -16.39 6.52 1.05
N TYR A 242 -16.55 7.79 0.65
CA TYR A 242 -15.43 8.62 0.22
C TYR A 242 -14.44 8.89 1.36
N GLN A 243 -14.93 9.18 2.57
CA GLN A 243 -14.09 9.40 3.75
C GLN A 243 -13.38 8.12 4.19
N LEU A 244 -14.07 6.97 4.18
CA LEU A 244 -13.48 5.67 4.46
C LEU A 244 -12.30 5.41 3.51
N ALA A 245 -12.51 5.63 2.21
CA ALA A 245 -11.46 5.50 1.20
C ALA A 245 -10.26 6.45 1.44
N LEU A 246 -10.49 7.67 1.93
CA LEU A 246 -9.41 8.59 2.26
C LEU A 246 -8.66 8.22 3.52
N SER A 247 -9.35 7.67 4.51
CA SER A 247 -8.79 7.29 5.81
C SER A 247 -8.10 5.92 5.82
N ALA A 248 -8.47 5.03 4.89
CA ALA A 248 -7.91 3.69 4.82
C ALA A 248 -6.41 3.72 4.51
N ASP A 249 -5.65 2.78 5.06
CA ASP A 249 -4.26 2.56 4.66
C ASP A 249 -4.17 1.55 3.51
N SER A 250 -4.92 0.44 3.61
CA SER A 250 -4.97 -0.64 2.62
C SER A 250 -5.43 -0.16 1.23
N PRO A 251 -4.64 -0.39 0.16
CA PRO A 251 -5.03 -0.10 -1.22
C PRO A 251 -6.33 -0.80 -1.64
N MET A 252 -6.55 -2.04 -1.20
CA MET A 252 -7.79 -2.78 -1.46
C MET A 252 -9.00 -2.05 -0.87
N LEU A 253 -8.95 -1.66 0.41
CA LEU A 253 -10.06 -0.96 1.05
C LEU A 253 -10.34 0.39 0.39
N LYS A 254 -9.29 1.13 -0.03
CA LYS A 254 -9.45 2.37 -0.82
C LYS A 254 -10.23 2.12 -2.11
N PHE A 255 -9.78 1.14 -2.89
CA PHE A 255 -10.39 0.81 -4.18
C PHE A 255 -11.86 0.41 -4.00
N ILE A 256 -12.14 -0.53 -3.09
CA ILE A 256 -13.50 -1.02 -2.83
C ILE A 256 -14.41 0.10 -2.30
N SER A 257 -13.90 0.97 -1.43
CA SER A 257 -14.68 2.10 -0.90
C SER A 257 -15.05 3.11 -1.99
N TYR A 258 -14.15 3.43 -2.92
CA TYR A 258 -14.51 4.26 -4.09
C TYR A 258 -15.44 3.52 -5.06
N TYR A 259 -15.31 2.19 -5.18
CA TYR A 259 -16.18 1.38 -6.02
C TYR A 259 -17.64 1.41 -5.54
N HIS A 260 -17.86 1.33 -4.23
CA HIS A 260 -19.20 1.38 -3.64
C HIS A 260 -19.95 2.68 -3.96
N ILE A 261 -19.25 3.79 -4.21
CA ILE A 261 -19.87 5.04 -4.69
C ILE A 261 -20.50 4.86 -6.07
N LEU A 262 -19.85 4.12 -6.98
CA LEU A 262 -20.41 3.80 -8.29
C LEU A 262 -21.54 2.77 -8.15
N GLU A 263 -21.31 1.72 -7.36
CA GLU A 263 -22.24 0.61 -7.14
C GLU A 263 -23.58 1.06 -6.56
N HIS A 264 -23.57 2.08 -5.69
CA HIS A 264 -24.78 2.71 -5.15
C HIS A 264 -25.80 3.10 -6.24
N PHE A 265 -25.34 3.37 -7.47
CA PHE A 265 -26.19 3.77 -8.58
C PHE A 265 -26.49 2.65 -9.59
N PHE A 266 -25.91 1.46 -9.47
CA PHE A 266 -26.01 0.40 -10.48
C PHE A 266 -27.45 -0.01 -10.78
N GLU A 267 -28.22 -0.32 -9.75
CA GLU A 267 -29.63 -0.70 -9.92
C GLU A 267 -30.44 0.43 -10.59
N LYS A 268 -30.25 1.66 -10.13
CA LYS A 268 -30.95 2.83 -10.65
C LYS A 268 -30.63 3.06 -12.13
N VAL A 269 -29.35 3.15 -12.51
CA VAL A 269 -28.97 3.44 -13.90
C VAL A 269 -29.38 2.31 -14.84
N PHE A 270 -29.33 1.06 -14.37
CA PHE A 270 -29.76 -0.10 -15.16
C PHE A 270 -31.27 -0.07 -15.39
N ASN A 271 -32.06 0.22 -14.35
CA ASN A 271 -33.51 0.36 -14.49
C ASN A 271 -33.89 1.55 -15.39
N ASP A 272 -33.20 2.69 -15.27
CA ASP A 272 -33.41 3.84 -16.15
C ASP A 272 -33.13 3.50 -17.61
N ASP A 273 -32.01 2.82 -17.91
CA ASP A 273 -31.68 2.37 -19.27
C ASP A 273 -32.75 1.42 -19.82
N ARG A 274 -33.27 0.50 -19.00
CA ARG A 274 -34.38 -0.39 -19.39
C ARG A 274 -35.65 0.38 -19.74
N VAL A 275 -36.03 1.34 -18.89
CA VAL A 275 -37.20 2.19 -19.14
C VAL A 275 -37.01 2.98 -20.44
N ASP A 276 -35.82 3.50 -20.69
CA ASP A 276 -35.52 4.24 -21.91
C ASP A 276 -35.53 3.36 -23.17
N GLN A 277 -35.05 2.12 -23.09
CA GLN A 277 -35.18 1.14 -24.18
C GLN A 277 -36.64 0.84 -24.52
N VAL A 278 -37.48 0.64 -23.50
CA VAL A 278 -38.93 0.44 -23.68
C VAL A 278 -39.58 1.67 -24.29
N ARG A 279 -39.29 2.87 -23.77
CA ARG A 279 -39.79 4.14 -24.32
C ARG A 279 -39.42 4.31 -25.79
N ARG A 280 -38.16 4.08 -26.15
CA ARG A 280 -37.69 4.15 -27.54
C ARG A 280 -38.43 3.15 -28.44
N LYS A 281 -38.66 1.93 -27.95
CA LYS A 281 -39.36 0.90 -28.72
C LYS A 281 -40.82 1.25 -28.98
N ILE A 282 -41.51 1.85 -28.01
CA ILE A 282 -42.91 2.28 -28.13
C ILE A 282 -43.03 3.55 -28.98
N ALA A 283 -42.06 4.47 -28.88
CA ALA A 283 -42.06 5.72 -29.62
C ALA A 283 -41.66 5.57 -31.10
N ASP A 284 -41.16 4.39 -31.50
CA ASP A 284 -40.79 4.11 -32.88
C ASP A 284 -42.02 4.23 -33.81
N PRO A 285 -41.98 5.02 -34.89
CA PRO A 285 -43.12 5.18 -35.79
C PRO A 285 -43.65 3.88 -36.43
N SER A 286 -42.82 2.83 -36.49
CA SER A 286 -43.22 1.51 -36.99
C SER A 286 -43.99 0.68 -35.97
N PHE A 287 -43.97 1.06 -34.69
CA PHE A 287 -44.62 0.37 -33.60
C PHE A 287 -46.14 0.56 -33.63
N SER A 288 -46.89 -0.53 -33.47
CA SER A 288 -48.35 -0.49 -33.36
C SER A 288 -48.84 -1.21 -32.11
N LEU A 289 -49.58 -0.50 -31.25
CA LEU A 289 -50.26 -1.09 -30.07
C LEU A 289 -51.26 -2.18 -30.44
N ARG A 290 -51.77 -2.19 -31.68
CA ARG A 290 -52.74 -3.18 -32.16
C ARG A 290 -52.08 -4.46 -32.66
N ARG A 291 -50.77 -4.43 -32.95
CA ARG A 291 -50.05 -5.58 -33.50
C ARG A 291 -49.45 -6.39 -32.36
N SER A 292 -49.98 -7.59 -32.13
CA SER A 292 -49.51 -8.47 -31.04
C SER A 292 -48.00 -8.75 -31.10
N LYS A 293 -47.41 -8.82 -32.31
CA LYS A 293 -45.96 -8.97 -32.51
C LYS A 293 -45.15 -7.81 -31.92
N ASP A 294 -45.64 -6.58 -32.04
CA ASP A 294 -44.94 -5.38 -31.56
C ASP A 294 -45.00 -5.31 -30.03
N VAL A 295 -46.18 -5.60 -29.45
CA VAL A 295 -46.37 -5.72 -27.99
C VAL A 295 -45.49 -6.84 -27.41
N GLN A 296 -45.43 -8.00 -28.07
CA GLN A 296 -44.54 -9.09 -27.68
C GLN A 296 -43.06 -8.68 -27.77
N GLY A 297 -42.70 -7.85 -28.75
CA GLY A 297 -41.36 -7.27 -28.85
C GLY A 297 -40.97 -6.44 -27.62
N VAL A 298 -41.88 -5.64 -27.08
CA VAL A 298 -41.65 -4.88 -25.83
C VAL A 298 -41.52 -5.82 -24.63
N ILE A 299 -42.39 -6.82 -24.51
CA ILE A 299 -42.30 -7.84 -23.45
C ILE A 299 -40.95 -8.57 -23.53
N ASN A 300 -40.47 -8.89 -24.72
CA ASN A 300 -39.18 -9.56 -24.91
C ASN A 300 -37.99 -8.70 -24.46
N VAL A 301 -38.04 -7.37 -24.62
CA VAL A 301 -37.01 -6.45 -24.09
C VAL A 301 -36.97 -6.52 -22.54
N ILE A 302 -38.13 -6.57 -21.91
CA ILE A 302 -38.26 -6.69 -20.44
C ILE A 302 -37.76 -8.07 -19.95
N LEU A 303 -38.09 -9.15 -20.66
CA LEU A 303 -37.71 -10.52 -20.30
C LEU A 303 -36.23 -10.83 -20.58
N ALA A 304 -35.67 -10.32 -21.68
CA ALA A 304 -34.26 -10.50 -22.01
C ALA A 304 -33.35 -9.85 -20.95
N SER A 305 -33.74 -8.65 -20.49
CA SER A 305 -33.06 -7.97 -19.38
C SER A 305 -33.21 -8.70 -18.03
N GLN A 306 -34.24 -9.52 -17.83
CA GLN A 306 -34.39 -10.39 -16.65
C GLN A 306 -33.58 -11.69 -16.72
N LYS A 307 -33.36 -12.26 -17.92
CA LYS A 307 -32.56 -13.50 -18.06
C LYS A 307 -31.09 -13.28 -17.69
N GLN A 308 -30.53 -12.11 -17.97
CA GLN A 308 -29.15 -11.76 -17.58
C GLN A 308 -28.95 -11.65 -16.05
N VAL A 309 -30.01 -11.62 -15.25
CA VAL A 309 -29.96 -11.49 -13.78
C VAL A 309 -29.78 -12.85 -13.07
N ARG A 310 -30.01 -13.98 -13.76
CA ARG A 310 -30.16 -15.29 -13.10
C ARG A 310 -28.88 -16.11 -12.92
N ASP A 311 -27.80 -15.81 -13.64
CA ASP A 311 -26.56 -16.63 -13.55
C ASP A 311 -25.55 -16.11 -12.51
N GLU A 312 -25.68 -14.88 -12.01
CA GLU A 312 -24.75 -14.29 -11.00
C GLU A 312 -25.46 -13.42 -9.93
N GLY A 313 -26.72 -13.71 -9.59
CA GLY A 313 -27.36 -13.14 -8.39
C GLY A 313 -27.63 -11.63 -8.41
N GLY A 314 -27.72 -10.99 -9.58
CA GLY A 314 -27.97 -9.55 -9.65
C GLY A 314 -27.60 -8.95 -11.01
N VAL A 315 -27.94 -7.68 -11.19
CA VAL A 315 -27.73 -6.86 -12.40
C VAL A 315 -26.34 -7.05 -13.05
N ASP A 316 -26.25 -7.04 -14.39
CA ASP A 316 -24.96 -7.03 -15.13
C ASP A 316 -24.10 -5.87 -14.64
N GLU A 317 -23.13 -6.20 -13.79
CA GLU A 317 -22.34 -5.25 -13.02
C GLU A 317 -21.41 -4.44 -13.93
N GLN A 318 -20.78 -5.12 -14.89
CA GLN A 318 -19.92 -4.45 -15.88
C GLN A 318 -20.73 -3.46 -16.71
N ARG A 319 -21.93 -3.85 -17.16
CA ARG A 319 -22.83 -2.96 -17.90
C ARG A 319 -23.29 -1.78 -17.05
N SER A 320 -23.58 -2.02 -15.77
CA SER A 320 -24.00 -0.97 -14.83
C SER A 320 -22.88 0.02 -14.55
N CYS A 321 -21.66 -0.46 -14.36
CA CYS A 321 -20.48 0.37 -14.27
C CYS A 321 -20.34 1.25 -15.52
N PHE A 322 -20.51 0.69 -16.72
CA PHE A 322 -20.52 1.49 -17.95
C PHE A 322 -21.60 2.56 -17.92
N LEU A 323 -22.85 2.25 -17.54
CA LEU A 323 -23.95 3.20 -17.52
C LEU A 323 -23.70 4.34 -16.51
N VAL A 324 -23.12 4.06 -15.35
CA VAL A 324 -22.71 5.07 -14.36
C VAL A 324 -21.62 5.98 -14.93
N LEU A 325 -20.56 5.41 -15.50
CA LEU A 325 -19.49 6.19 -16.13
C LEU A 325 -20.02 7.02 -17.30
N ASP A 326 -20.96 6.46 -18.08
CA ASP A 326 -21.53 7.16 -19.21
C ASP A 326 -22.33 8.38 -18.79
N ARG A 327 -23.13 8.24 -17.74
CA ARG A 327 -24.00 9.29 -17.24
C ARG A 327 -23.28 10.37 -16.46
N TYR A 328 -22.27 10.03 -15.67
CA TYR A 328 -21.73 10.94 -14.65
C TYR A 328 -20.26 11.33 -14.85
N VAL A 329 -19.48 10.61 -15.68
CA VAL A 329 -18.04 10.85 -15.83
C VAL A 329 -17.73 11.51 -17.18
N GLN A 330 -17.10 12.69 -17.09
CA GLN A 330 -16.55 13.42 -18.23
C GLN A 330 -15.09 13.04 -18.43
N ILE A 331 -14.76 12.46 -19.59
CA ILE A 331 -13.41 11.95 -19.88
C ILE A 331 -12.36 13.07 -19.85
N GLN A 332 -12.67 14.24 -20.38
CA GLN A 332 -11.72 15.36 -20.41
C GLN A 332 -11.35 15.82 -19.00
N ARG A 333 -12.34 15.90 -18.10
CA ARG A 333 -12.11 16.24 -16.69
C ARG A 333 -11.31 15.15 -15.98
N LEU A 334 -11.62 13.88 -16.22
CA LEU A 334 -10.89 12.75 -15.67
C LEU A 334 -9.41 12.79 -16.07
N VAL A 335 -9.12 13.03 -17.36
CA VAL A 335 -7.75 13.17 -17.88
C VAL A 335 -7.02 14.37 -17.24
N ALA A 336 -7.70 15.50 -17.10
CA ALA A 336 -7.13 16.68 -16.44
C ALA A 336 -6.77 16.40 -14.97
N ASP A 337 -7.67 15.75 -14.22
CA ASP A 337 -7.48 15.41 -12.82
C ASP A 337 -6.36 14.37 -12.62
N LEU A 338 -6.24 13.39 -13.54
CA LEU A 338 -5.16 12.41 -13.55
C LEU A 338 -3.80 13.06 -13.81
N ASN A 339 -3.66 13.85 -14.88
CA ASN A 339 -2.41 14.56 -15.19
C ASN A 339 -2.01 15.55 -14.08
N ALA A 340 -3.01 16.17 -13.44
CA ALA A 340 -2.83 17.05 -12.30
C ALA A 340 -2.30 16.34 -11.04
N PHE A 341 -2.51 15.03 -10.94
CA PHE A 341 -2.11 14.18 -9.83
C PHE A 341 -0.75 13.53 -10.10
N ASP A 342 -0.60 12.87 -11.25
CA ASP A 342 0.65 12.29 -11.74
C ASP A 342 0.60 12.20 -13.28
N GLN A 343 1.58 12.82 -13.94
CA GLN A 343 1.67 12.91 -15.40
C GLN A 343 1.90 11.53 -16.07
N ASN A 344 2.39 10.55 -15.32
CA ASN A 344 2.69 9.21 -15.86
C ASN A 344 1.46 8.30 -15.92
N LEU A 345 0.37 8.62 -15.22
CA LEU A 345 -0.79 7.72 -15.12
C LEU A 345 -1.49 7.50 -16.45
N ILE A 346 -1.59 8.52 -17.30
CA ILE A 346 -2.20 8.38 -18.62
C ILE A 346 -1.42 7.38 -19.49
N ALA A 347 -0.08 7.47 -19.47
CA ALA A 347 0.78 6.52 -20.17
C ALA A 347 0.67 5.12 -19.56
N TYR A 348 0.60 5.03 -18.22
CA TYR A 348 0.43 3.77 -17.51
C TYR A 348 -0.86 3.04 -17.96
N TYR A 349 -2.03 3.69 -17.92
CA TYR A 349 -3.29 3.04 -18.29
C TYR A 349 -3.35 2.61 -19.75
N LYS A 350 -2.63 3.31 -20.64
CA LYS A 350 -2.56 2.98 -22.07
C LYS A 350 -1.71 1.75 -22.37
N LEU A 351 -0.69 1.47 -21.56
CA LEU A 351 0.33 0.46 -21.84
C LEU A 351 0.33 -0.73 -20.88
N ASN A 352 -0.19 -0.56 -19.66
CA ASN A 352 -0.01 -1.52 -18.58
C ASN A 352 -1.34 -1.99 -17.99
N SER A 353 -1.28 -3.20 -17.46
CA SER A 353 -2.32 -3.84 -16.67
C SER A 353 -1.65 -4.50 -15.46
N PRO A 354 -2.25 -4.42 -14.26
CA PRO A 354 -1.75 -5.13 -13.08
C PRO A 354 -1.75 -6.64 -13.29
N SER A 355 -0.69 -7.30 -12.83
CA SER A 355 -0.44 -8.74 -12.95
C SER A 355 -1.53 -9.62 -12.32
N PHE A 356 -2.26 -9.06 -11.35
CA PHE A 356 -3.32 -9.74 -10.62
C PHE A 356 -4.70 -9.63 -11.25
N SER A 357 -4.85 -8.91 -12.37
CA SER A 357 -6.15 -8.72 -13.04
C SER A 357 -6.02 -8.89 -14.56
N ASP A 358 -7.00 -9.53 -15.19
CA ASP A 358 -7.12 -9.61 -16.66
C ASP A 358 -7.65 -8.31 -17.29
N ASN A 359 -7.35 -7.17 -16.66
CA ASN A 359 -7.86 -5.90 -17.11
C ASN A 359 -7.18 -5.47 -18.41
N THR A 360 -7.90 -4.76 -19.27
CA THR A 360 -7.36 -4.32 -20.56
C THR A 360 -6.77 -2.90 -20.46
N PRO A 361 -5.67 -2.61 -21.18
CA PRO A 361 -5.19 -1.25 -21.34
C PRO A 361 -6.27 -0.35 -21.96
N VAL A 362 -6.29 0.92 -21.54
CA VAL A 362 -7.30 1.91 -21.93
C VAL A 362 -6.61 3.18 -22.41
N ASP A 363 -6.84 3.54 -23.68
CA ASP A 363 -6.39 4.84 -24.20
C ASP A 363 -7.41 5.93 -23.86
N LEU A 364 -7.16 6.65 -22.76
CA LEU A 364 -8.00 7.78 -22.31
C LEU A 364 -7.95 8.99 -23.26
N SER A 365 -7.04 9.00 -24.25
CA SER A 365 -6.93 10.06 -25.26
C SER A 365 -7.75 9.80 -26.53
N ASP A 366 -8.40 8.64 -26.66
CA ASP A 366 -9.24 8.31 -27.81
C ASP A 366 -10.45 9.27 -27.89
N LYS A 367 -10.70 9.82 -29.09
CA LYS A 367 -11.80 10.76 -29.36
C LYS A 367 -13.18 10.11 -29.24
N GLN A 368 -13.27 8.78 -29.35
CA GLN A 368 -14.52 8.03 -29.18
C GLN A 368 -14.80 7.79 -27.69
N HIS A 369 -15.35 8.79 -27.00
CA HIS A 369 -15.57 8.71 -25.54
C HIS A 369 -16.42 7.52 -25.09
N GLU A 370 -17.41 7.07 -25.88
CA GLU A 370 -18.21 5.89 -25.54
C GLU A 370 -17.34 4.62 -25.50
N LYS A 371 -16.43 4.47 -26.46
CA LYS A 371 -15.47 3.36 -26.51
C LYS A 371 -14.52 3.41 -25.31
N VAL A 372 -14.02 4.61 -24.97
CA VAL A 372 -13.19 4.82 -23.77
C VAL A 372 -13.94 4.40 -22.51
N LYS A 373 -15.19 4.84 -22.34
CA LYS A 373 -16.03 4.49 -21.18
C LYS A 373 -16.32 2.99 -21.09
N LYS A 374 -16.55 2.30 -22.21
CA LYS A 374 -16.72 0.83 -22.23
C LYS A 374 -15.45 0.11 -21.77
N ALA A 375 -14.29 0.53 -22.29
CA ALA A 375 -13.00 -0.04 -21.90
C ALA A 375 -12.67 0.26 -20.42
N LEU A 376 -12.99 1.47 -19.95
CA LEU A 376 -12.82 1.88 -18.56
C LEU A 376 -13.71 1.06 -17.60
N ALA A 377 -14.99 0.88 -17.94
CA ALA A 377 -15.91 0.06 -17.16
C ALA A 377 -15.40 -1.38 -17.04
N LYS A 378 -14.92 -1.95 -18.16
CA LYS A 378 -14.32 -3.28 -18.18
C LYS A 378 -13.09 -3.34 -17.28
N ARG A 379 -12.19 -2.34 -17.36
CA ARG A 379 -10.98 -2.29 -16.51
C ARG A 379 -11.31 -2.24 -15.03
N ILE A 380 -12.24 -1.36 -14.63
CA ILE A 380 -12.68 -1.20 -13.23
C ILE A 380 -13.34 -2.50 -12.72
N TYR A 381 -14.26 -3.07 -13.50
CA TYR A 381 -14.96 -4.31 -13.16
C TYR A 381 -13.99 -5.50 -12.98
N GLN A 382 -13.07 -5.71 -13.93
CA GLN A 382 -12.09 -6.79 -13.85
C GLN A 382 -11.15 -6.62 -12.65
N THR A 383 -10.73 -5.39 -12.38
CA THR A 383 -9.92 -5.08 -11.20
C THR A 383 -10.69 -5.42 -9.92
N ARG A 384 -11.95 -4.94 -9.78
CA ARG A 384 -12.82 -5.27 -8.63
C ARG A 384 -12.99 -6.78 -8.45
N ASN A 385 -13.27 -7.50 -9.53
CA ASN A 385 -13.45 -8.95 -9.47
C ASN A 385 -12.19 -9.67 -9.02
N ALA A 386 -11.01 -9.24 -9.49
CA ALA A 386 -9.74 -9.80 -9.03
C ALA A 386 -9.48 -9.56 -7.52
N LEU A 387 -10.00 -8.46 -6.96
CA LEU A 387 -9.90 -8.18 -5.52
C LEU A 387 -10.83 -9.04 -4.66
N VAL A 388 -12.04 -9.33 -5.15
CA VAL A 388 -13.10 -9.98 -4.34
C VAL A 388 -13.19 -11.49 -4.59
N HIS A 389 -12.84 -11.96 -5.78
CA HIS A 389 -13.00 -13.36 -6.19
C HIS A 389 -11.66 -14.09 -6.24
N ALA A 390 -11.09 -14.37 -5.07
CA ALA A 390 -9.90 -15.22 -4.91
C ALA A 390 -10.29 -16.69 -4.68
N LYS A 391 -10.74 -17.39 -5.73
CA LYS A 391 -10.98 -18.85 -5.67
C LYS A 391 -9.67 -19.61 -5.89
N ASP A 392 -9.54 -20.77 -5.26
CA ASP A 392 -8.38 -21.64 -5.50
C ASP A 392 -8.39 -22.15 -6.96
N GLY A 393 -7.22 -22.16 -7.60
CA GLY A 393 -7.06 -22.46 -9.04
C GLY A 393 -7.46 -21.35 -10.03
N ALA A 394 -8.16 -20.29 -9.62
CA ALA A 394 -8.46 -19.16 -10.49
C ALA A 394 -7.25 -18.20 -10.56
N LYS A 395 -6.74 -17.96 -11.77
CA LYS A 395 -5.78 -16.89 -12.05
C LYS A 395 -6.36 -15.98 -13.14
N PRO A 396 -6.12 -14.66 -13.05
CA PRO A 396 -5.32 -13.97 -12.03
C PRO A 396 -6.15 -13.59 -10.78
N LYS A 397 -5.48 -13.44 -9.62
CA LYS A 397 -6.10 -13.05 -8.34
C LYS A 397 -5.22 -12.06 -7.59
N TYR A 398 -5.86 -11.14 -6.87
CA TYR A 398 -5.15 -10.21 -6.00
C TYR A 398 -4.64 -10.91 -4.75
N PHE A 399 -3.34 -10.75 -4.50
CA PHE A 399 -2.72 -11.07 -3.23
C PHE A 399 -2.42 -9.77 -2.50
N PRO A 400 -3.06 -9.52 -1.34
CA PRO A 400 -2.74 -8.38 -0.50
C PRO A 400 -1.23 -8.25 -0.28
N PHE A 401 -0.73 -7.02 -0.25
CA PHE A 401 0.67 -6.64 0.03
C PHE A 401 1.67 -6.97 -1.09
N VAL A 402 1.48 -8.08 -1.80
CA VAL A 402 2.26 -8.41 -3.00
C VAL A 402 1.88 -7.48 -4.14
N ASN A 403 0.58 -7.31 -4.37
CA ASN A 403 0.04 -6.57 -5.50
C ASN A 403 -0.36 -5.11 -5.16
N ASP A 404 -0.08 -4.65 -3.94
CA ASP A 404 -0.48 -3.32 -3.45
C ASP A 404 0.10 -2.18 -4.28
N SER A 405 1.35 -2.31 -4.71
CA SER A 405 2.04 -1.30 -5.51
C SER A 405 1.38 -1.09 -6.88
N GLU A 406 0.93 -2.19 -7.50
CA GLU A 406 0.18 -2.21 -8.74
C GLU A 406 -1.25 -1.70 -8.55
N LEU A 407 -1.97 -2.17 -7.53
CA LEU A 407 -3.32 -1.71 -7.22
C LEU A 407 -3.35 -0.20 -6.90
N THR A 408 -2.30 0.32 -6.28
CA THR A 408 -2.16 1.75 -5.99
C THR A 408 -2.22 2.60 -7.26
N GLN A 409 -1.78 2.08 -8.41
CA GLN A 409 -1.88 2.78 -9.70
C GLN A 409 -3.31 2.84 -10.24
N GLU A 410 -4.20 1.92 -9.83
CA GLU A 410 -5.61 1.89 -10.24
C GLU A 410 -6.50 2.82 -9.38
N ILE A 411 -6.08 3.15 -8.15
CA ILE A 411 -6.88 3.97 -7.22
C ILE A 411 -7.20 5.38 -7.75
N PRO A 412 -6.26 6.15 -8.34
CA PRO A 412 -6.56 7.51 -8.84
C PRO A 412 -7.67 7.52 -9.88
N LEU A 413 -7.66 6.53 -10.79
CA LEU A 413 -8.67 6.37 -11.83
C LEU A 413 -10.07 6.26 -11.23
N LEU A 414 -10.23 5.33 -10.28
CA LEU A 414 -11.53 5.09 -9.64
C LEU A 414 -11.94 6.24 -8.73
N ARG A 415 -11.00 6.81 -7.96
CA ARG A 415 -11.23 7.98 -7.11
C ARG A 415 -11.82 9.14 -7.91
N PHE A 416 -11.21 9.52 -9.02
CA PHE A 416 -11.67 10.67 -9.80
C PHE A 416 -12.97 10.41 -10.56
N CYS A 417 -13.27 9.15 -10.88
CA CYS A 417 -14.61 8.76 -11.32
C CYS A 417 -15.63 8.94 -10.18
N ALA A 418 -15.34 8.42 -8.99
CA ALA A 418 -16.22 8.51 -7.82
C ALA A 418 -16.49 9.96 -7.41
N GLU A 419 -15.49 10.83 -7.41
CA GLU A 419 -15.66 12.26 -7.12
C GLU A 419 -16.63 12.95 -8.10
N GLN A 420 -16.54 12.64 -9.40
CA GLN A 420 -17.49 13.17 -10.37
C GLN A 420 -18.91 12.65 -10.12
N VAL A 421 -19.07 11.39 -9.73
CA VAL A 421 -20.37 10.80 -9.34
C VAL A 421 -20.95 11.49 -8.11
N VAL A 422 -20.15 11.72 -7.07
CA VAL A 422 -20.57 12.45 -5.85
C VAL A 422 -21.01 13.88 -6.19
N ILE A 423 -20.19 14.59 -6.97
CA ILE A 423 -20.47 15.98 -7.37
C ILE A 423 -21.74 16.08 -8.20
N ALA A 424 -21.97 15.14 -9.13
CA ALA A 424 -23.17 15.11 -9.96
C ALA A 424 -24.48 14.95 -9.17
N HIS A 425 -24.40 14.47 -7.92
CA HIS A 425 -25.54 14.30 -7.03
C HIS A 425 -25.57 15.29 -5.86
N GLY A 426 -24.68 16.29 -5.87
CA GLY A 426 -24.75 17.40 -4.92
C GLY A 426 -26.01 18.25 -5.14
N LYS A 427 -26.62 18.70 -4.05
CA LYS A 427 -27.72 19.67 -4.07
C LYS A 427 -27.19 21.02 -3.62
N ILE A 428 -27.46 22.09 -4.36
CA ILE A 428 -27.09 23.45 -3.96
C ILE A 428 -27.78 23.78 -2.64
N ILE A 429 -27.04 24.40 -1.72
CA ILE A 429 -27.53 24.89 -0.42
C ILE A 429 -28.52 26.04 -0.61
#